data_AF-A0AAV2S0H5-F1
#
_entry.id   AF-A0AAV2S0H5-F1
#
_cell.length_a   1.000
_cell.length_b   1.000
_cell.length_c   1.000
_cell.angle_alpha   90.00
_cell.angle_beta   90.00
_cell.angle_gamma   90.00
#
_symmetry.space_group_name_H-M   'P 1'
#
loop_
_entity.id
_entity.type
_entity.pdbx_description
1 polymer ?
#
loop_
_entity_poly.entity_id
_entity_poly.type
_entity_poly.pdbx_seq_one_letter_code
_entity_poly.pdbx_strand_id
1 'polypeptide(L)'
;MQGRRGRKRWRNGWCIGKRTQESFATYVRARNDSVRAIRLAKQNFEVKIAEDIRRGDSRVFYSYLRSKTSIKEEVSKVTKANGSLSINTKETVDTMNRTFQSVFVREGNEPVPQINFLFDGFLFATLNLMYLKSIKS
;
A
#
# COMPACT_ATOMS: atom_id res chain seq x y z
N MET A 1 8.49 -17.77 13.70
CA MET A 1 8.28 -16.94 12.48
C MET A 1 7.20 -17.53 11.52
N GLN A 2 6.09 -18.08 12.01
CA GLN A 2 5.09 -18.76 11.15
C GLN A 2 3.90 -17.85 10.71
N GLY A 3 3.62 -16.76 11.44
CA GLY A 3 2.38 -15.98 11.24
C GLY A 3 2.27 -15.12 9.97
N ARG A 4 3.38 -14.67 9.38
CA ARG A 4 3.35 -13.85 8.14
C ARG A 4 3.10 -14.69 6.88
N ARG A 5 3.56 -15.95 6.86
CA ARG A 5 3.42 -16.86 5.69
C ARG A 5 1.99 -17.41 5.57
N GLY A 6 1.29 -17.59 6.69
CA GLY A 6 -0.10 -18.07 6.71
C GLY A 6 -1.06 -17.13 5.96
N ARG A 7 -1.00 -15.82 6.20
CA ARG A 7 -1.94 -14.84 5.60
C ARG A 7 -1.94 -14.82 4.08
N LYS A 8 -0.76 -14.88 3.44
CA LYS A 8 -0.65 -14.91 1.96
C LYS A 8 -1.21 -16.22 1.38
N ARG A 9 -0.95 -17.35 2.03
CA ARG A 9 -1.41 -18.68 1.60
C ARG A 9 -2.93 -18.78 1.59
N TRP A 10 -3.60 -18.31 2.64
CA TRP A 10 -5.06 -18.34 2.71
C TRP A 10 -5.73 -17.40 1.70
N ARG A 11 -5.18 -16.19 1.51
CA ARG A 11 -5.70 -15.24 0.52
C ARG A 11 -5.57 -15.80 -0.90
N ASN A 12 -4.43 -16.41 -1.23
CA ASN A 12 -4.24 -17.03 -2.55
C ASN A 12 -5.15 -18.25 -2.74
N GLY A 13 -5.32 -19.10 -1.71
CA GLY A 13 -6.25 -20.24 -1.78
C GLY A 13 -7.70 -19.83 -2.02
N TRP A 14 -8.18 -18.76 -1.38
CA TRP A 14 -9.53 -18.24 -1.62
C TRP A 14 -9.67 -17.56 -3.00
N CYS A 15 -8.65 -16.82 -3.45
CA CYS A 15 -8.69 -16.16 -4.77
C CYS A 15 -8.55 -17.12 -5.95
N ILE A 16 -7.94 -18.30 -5.77
CA ILE A 16 -7.70 -19.31 -6.83
C ILE A 16 -8.80 -20.37 -6.86
N GLY A 17 -9.51 -20.62 -5.75
CA GLY A 17 -10.60 -21.58 -5.65
C GLY A 17 -11.98 -21.03 -6.03
N LYS A 18 -13.04 -21.84 -5.83
CA LYS A 18 -14.43 -21.41 -6.00
C LYS A 18 -14.81 -20.41 -4.90
N ARG A 19 -15.26 -19.22 -5.28
CA ARG A 19 -15.73 -18.16 -4.38
C ARG A 19 -17.12 -18.47 -3.82
N THR A 20 -17.20 -19.49 -2.97
CA THR A 20 -18.43 -19.86 -2.25
C THR A 20 -18.46 -19.18 -0.88
N GLN A 21 -19.65 -18.94 -0.33
CA GLN A 21 -19.81 -18.36 1.02
C GLN A 21 -19.06 -19.17 2.10
N GLU A 22 -19.04 -20.50 2.00
CA GLU A 22 -18.30 -21.39 2.90
C GLU A 22 -16.77 -21.20 2.80
N SER A 23 -16.25 -21.03 1.58
CA SER A 23 -14.83 -20.77 1.33
C SER A 23 -14.40 -19.41 1.92
N PHE A 24 -15.30 -18.43 1.93
CA PHE A 24 -15.07 -17.14 2.55
C PHE A 24 -15.09 -17.25 4.07
N ALA A 25 -16.07 -17.95 4.64
CA ALA A 25 -16.18 -18.16 6.09
C ALA A 25 -14.97 -18.91 6.67
N THR A 26 -14.43 -19.89 5.94
CA THR A 26 -13.21 -20.62 6.34
C THR A 26 -11.96 -19.73 6.26
N TYR A 27 -11.81 -18.95 5.18
CA TYR A 27 -10.75 -17.94 5.05
C TYR A 27 -10.78 -16.93 6.21
N VAL A 28 -11.97 -16.39 6.54
CA VAL A 28 -12.13 -15.40 7.61
C VAL A 28 -11.73 -15.99 8.96
N ARG A 29 -12.15 -17.23 9.27
CA ARG A 29 -11.74 -17.93 10.50
C ARG A 29 -10.22 -18.08 10.58
N ALA A 30 -9.60 -18.67 9.56
CA ALA A 30 -8.14 -18.88 9.52
C ALA A 30 -7.34 -17.56 9.60
N ARG A 31 -7.83 -16.50 8.94
CA ARG A 31 -7.26 -15.15 9.04
C ARG A 31 -7.33 -14.64 10.47
N ASN A 32 -8.50 -14.71 11.10
CA ASN A 32 -8.72 -14.20 12.45
C ASN A 32 -7.91 -14.97 13.49
N ASP A 33 -7.80 -16.29 13.37
CA ASP A 33 -6.96 -17.12 14.23
C ASP A 33 -5.49 -16.77 14.09
N SER A 34 -5.01 -16.59 12.86
CA SER A 34 -3.65 -16.12 12.60
C SER A 34 -3.39 -14.74 13.22
N VAL A 35 -4.36 -13.82 13.14
CA VAL A 35 -4.25 -12.49 13.74
C VAL A 35 -4.22 -12.59 15.26
N ARG A 36 -5.08 -13.41 15.86
CA ARG A 36 -5.15 -13.66 17.31
C ARG A 36 -3.83 -14.23 17.83
N ALA A 37 -3.31 -15.27 17.18
CA ALA A 37 -2.02 -15.88 17.53
C ALA A 37 -0.87 -14.88 17.46
N ILE A 38 -0.85 -14.00 16.45
CA ILE A 38 0.17 -12.95 16.33
C ILE A 38 0.05 -11.93 17.46
N ARG A 39 -1.17 -11.51 17.83
CA ARG A 39 -1.40 -10.57 18.94
C ARG A 39 -0.94 -11.18 20.26
N LEU A 40 -1.35 -12.42 20.54
CA LEU A 40 -0.96 -13.13 21.75
C LEU A 40 0.56 -13.33 21.82
N ALA A 41 1.20 -13.72 20.72
CA ALA A 41 2.66 -13.87 20.69
C ALA A 41 3.40 -12.56 20.97
N LYS A 42 2.90 -11.41 20.49
CA LYS A 42 3.46 -10.10 20.81
C LYS A 42 3.29 -9.75 22.27
N GLN A 43 2.09 -9.94 22.81
CA GLN A 43 1.79 -9.68 24.22
C GLN A 43 2.66 -10.55 25.14
N ASN A 44 2.73 -11.86 24.90
CA ASN A 44 3.55 -12.77 25.70
C ASN A 44 5.03 -12.40 25.64
N PHE A 45 5.51 -11.95 24.47
CA PHE A 45 6.87 -11.46 24.33
C PHE A 45 7.12 -10.18 25.15
N GLU A 46 6.18 -9.23 25.15
CA GLU A 46 6.27 -7.99 25.94
C GLU A 46 6.20 -8.26 27.45
N VAL A 47 5.34 -9.19 27.89
CA VAL A 47 5.27 -9.66 29.28
C VAL A 47 6.59 -10.28 29.71
N LYS A 48 7.17 -11.16 28.88
CA LYS A 48 8.47 -11.76 29.15
C LYS A 48 9.57 -10.71 29.33
N ILE A 49 9.60 -9.68 28.47
CA ILE A 49 10.54 -8.57 28.61
C ILE A 49 10.34 -7.87 29.96
N ALA A 50 9.10 -7.60 30.37
CA ALA A 50 8.82 -6.96 31.65
C ALA A 50 9.27 -7.81 32.86
N GLU A 51 9.13 -9.13 32.78
CA GLU A 51 9.66 -10.06 33.79
C GLU A 51 11.18 -10.06 33.84
N ASP A 52 11.84 -10.10 32.68
CA ASP A 52 13.31 -10.09 32.58
C ASP A 52 13.89 -8.76 33.13
N ILE A 53 13.21 -7.63 32.87
CA ILE A 53 13.56 -6.32 33.47
C ILE A 53 13.45 -6.38 35.00
N ARG A 54 12.36 -6.96 35.53
CA ARG A 54 12.16 -7.10 36.98
C ARG A 54 13.25 -7.95 37.63
N ARG A 55 13.80 -8.93 36.90
CA ARG A 55 14.92 -9.78 37.33
C ARG A 55 16.29 -9.07 37.27
N GLY A 56 16.35 -7.88 36.66
CA GLY A 56 17.57 -7.06 36.56
C GLY A 56 18.21 -7.00 35.16
N ASP A 57 17.65 -7.69 34.15
CA ASP A 57 18.21 -7.73 32.80
C ASP A 57 17.74 -6.56 31.92
N SER A 58 18.26 -5.36 32.21
CA SER A 58 17.96 -4.14 31.43
C SER A 58 18.36 -4.21 29.95
N ARG A 59 19.31 -5.09 29.59
CA ARG A 59 19.75 -5.31 28.20
C ARG A 59 18.62 -5.73 27.27
N VAL A 60 17.67 -6.50 27.78
CA VAL A 60 16.52 -7.01 27.01
C VAL A 60 15.61 -5.85 26.59
N PHE A 61 15.40 -4.88 27.49
CA PHE A 61 14.63 -3.67 27.21
C PHE A 61 15.26 -2.82 26.10
N TYR A 62 16.55 -2.53 26.19
CA TYR A 62 17.23 -1.73 25.17
C TYR A 62 17.29 -2.43 23.81
N SER A 63 17.42 -3.76 23.79
CA SER A 63 17.30 -4.56 22.56
C SER A 63 15.91 -4.42 21.93
N TYR A 64 14.85 -4.51 22.75
CA TYR A 64 13.48 -4.31 22.32
C TYR A 64 13.25 -2.90 21.77
N LEU A 65 13.70 -1.85 22.46
CA LEU A 65 13.62 -0.46 22.00
C LEU A 65 14.28 -0.27 20.64
N ARG A 66 15.53 -0.75 20.46
CA ARG A 66 16.23 -0.69 19.17
C ARG A 66 15.45 -1.38 18.06
N SER A 67 14.79 -2.49 18.35
CA SER A 67 13.97 -3.21 17.36
C SER A 67 12.71 -2.44 16.93
N LYS A 68 12.23 -1.50 17.77
CA LYS A 68 11.08 -0.63 17.48
C LYS A 68 11.48 0.67 16.80
N THR A 69 12.67 1.19 17.11
CA THR A 69 13.20 2.40 16.49
C THR A 69 13.94 2.12 15.19
N SER A 70 14.32 0.88 14.90
CA SER A 70 14.86 0.53 13.59
C SER A 70 13.79 0.70 12.52
N ILE A 71 13.86 1.81 11.79
CA ILE A 71 13.08 2.03 10.58
C ILE A 71 13.57 0.98 9.56
N LYS A 72 12.73 -0.03 9.30
CA LYS A 72 12.94 -0.95 8.18
C LYS A 72 12.36 -0.32 6.93
N GLU A 73 12.99 0.74 6.45
CA GLU A 73 12.74 1.27 5.11
C GLU A 73 13.36 0.32 4.08
N GLU A 74 12.66 -0.79 3.84
CA GLU A 74 12.95 -1.62 2.68
C GLU A 74 12.16 -1.03 1.51
N VAL A 75 12.86 -0.33 0.62
CA VAL A 75 12.28 0.11 -0.66
C VAL A 75 11.83 -1.15 -1.40
N SER A 76 10.53 -1.23 -1.69
CA SER A 76 9.95 -2.40 -2.36
C SER A 76 10.60 -2.59 -3.72
N LYS A 77 10.95 -3.83 -4.08
CA LYS A 77 11.59 -4.15 -5.36
C LYS A 77 10.74 -3.65 -6.53
N VAL A 78 11.39 -2.97 -7.47
CA VAL A 78 10.75 -2.35 -8.65
C VAL A 78 11.16 -3.12 -9.89
N THR A 79 10.24 -3.21 -10.84
CA THR A 79 10.50 -3.81 -12.16
C THR A 79 11.32 -2.85 -13.00
N LYS A 80 12.45 -3.34 -13.51
CA LYS A 80 13.32 -2.60 -14.42
C LYS A 80 12.74 -2.58 -15.84
N ALA A 81 13.32 -1.73 -16.70
CA ALA A 81 12.96 -1.66 -18.11
C ALA A 81 13.10 -3.01 -18.86
N ASN A 82 14.02 -3.89 -18.41
CA ASN A 82 14.21 -5.23 -18.98
C ASN A 82 13.21 -6.29 -18.45
N GLY A 83 12.20 -5.89 -17.68
CA GLY A 83 11.20 -6.79 -17.09
C GLY A 83 11.67 -7.58 -15.86
N SER A 84 12.94 -7.45 -15.44
CA SER A 84 13.45 -8.11 -14.22
C SER A 84 13.21 -7.26 -12.97
N LEU A 85 13.08 -7.91 -11.80
CA LEU A 85 12.95 -7.22 -10.51
C LEU A 85 14.31 -6.75 -9.99
N SER A 86 14.35 -5.59 -9.34
CA SER A 86 15.54 -5.11 -8.62
C SER A 86 15.91 -6.04 -7.47
N ILE A 87 17.22 -6.26 -7.29
CA ILE A 87 17.74 -7.20 -6.30
C ILE A 87 18.08 -6.46 -5.00
N ASN A 88 18.74 -5.30 -5.15
CA ASN A 88 19.27 -4.50 -4.05
C ASN A 88 18.54 -3.16 -3.92
N THR A 89 18.52 -2.59 -2.72
CA THR A 89 17.88 -1.30 -2.44
C THR A 89 18.42 -0.17 -3.31
N LYS A 90 19.74 -0.11 -3.50
CA LYS A 90 20.40 0.89 -4.37
C LYS A 90 19.84 0.83 -5.79
N GLU A 91 19.76 -0.38 -6.35
CA GLU A 91 19.23 -0.60 -7.70
C GLU A 91 17.75 -0.22 -7.82
N THR A 92 16.95 -0.49 -6.77
CA THR A 92 15.56 -0.07 -6.70
C THR A 92 15.44 1.45 -6.76
N VAL A 93 16.22 2.15 -5.94
CA VAL A 93 16.21 3.63 -5.86
C VAL A 93 16.67 4.24 -7.19
N ASP A 94 17.76 3.72 -7.76
CA ASP A 94 18.26 4.20 -9.05
C ASP A 94 17.24 4.02 -10.18
N THR A 95 16.54 2.87 -10.17
CA THR A 95 15.48 2.60 -11.14
C THR A 95 14.33 3.59 -10.97
N MET A 96 13.84 3.79 -9.75
CA MET A 96 12.78 4.77 -9.46
C MET A 96 13.17 6.17 -9.90
N ASN A 97 14.38 6.62 -9.55
CA ASN A 97 14.89 7.94 -9.91
C ASN A 97 14.91 8.14 -11.42
N ARG A 98 15.38 7.14 -12.19
CA ARG A 98 15.37 7.21 -13.66
C ARG A 98 13.95 7.33 -14.21
N THR A 99 13.00 6.55 -13.70
CA THR A 99 11.61 6.63 -14.16
C THR A 99 11.00 8.00 -13.86
N PHE A 100 11.23 8.52 -12.65
CA PHE A 100 10.74 9.86 -12.28
C PHE A 100 11.41 10.96 -13.09
N GLN A 101 12.71 10.88 -13.36
CA GLN A 101 13.40 11.84 -14.23
C GLN A 101 12.84 11.80 -15.66
N SER A 102 12.44 10.63 -16.16
CA SER A 102 11.94 10.50 -17.53
C SER A 102 10.58 11.19 -17.77
N VAL A 103 9.74 11.30 -16.73
CA VAL A 103 8.46 12.02 -16.84
C VAL A 103 8.63 13.53 -16.77
N PHE A 104 9.75 14.02 -16.21
CA PHE A 104 10.09 15.43 -16.24
C PHE A 104 10.80 15.75 -17.55
N VAL A 105 10.02 16.13 -18.56
CA VAL A 105 10.55 16.72 -19.79
C VAL A 105 10.95 18.16 -19.47
N ARG A 106 12.14 18.60 -19.91
CA ARG A 106 12.45 20.03 -19.92
C ARG A 106 11.41 20.70 -20.81
N GLU A 107 10.60 21.60 -20.24
CA GLU A 107 9.80 22.51 -21.04
C GLU A 107 10.74 23.16 -22.06
N GLY A 108 10.51 22.91 -23.35
CA GLY A 108 11.28 23.56 -24.40
C GLY A 108 11.03 25.07 -24.35
N ASN A 109 11.83 25.85 -25.09
CA ASN A 109 11.50 27.26 -25.38
C ASN A 109 10.28 27.39 -26.32
N GLU A 110 9.45 26.35 -26.42
CA GLU A 110 8.23 26.40 -27.21
C GLU A 110 7.23 27.33 -26.49
N PRO A 111 6.51 28.17 -27.25
CA PRO A 111 5.50 29.03 -26.66
C PRO A 111 4.47 28.16 -25.95
N VAL A 112 4.23 28.46 -24.67
CA VAL A 112 3.17 27.82 -23.88
C VAL A 112 1.90 27.80 -24.74
N PRO A 113 1.29 26.62 -24.96
CA PRO A 113 0.11 26.52 -25.82
C PRO A 113 -0.92 27.51 -25.30
N GLN A 114 -1.34 28.43 -26.17
CA GLN A 114 -2.35 29.41 -25.78
C GLN A 114 -3.63 28.64 -25.48
N ILE A 115 -4.06 28.74 -24.23
CA ILE A 115 -5.36 28.24 -23.82
C ILE A 115 -6.38 29.13 -24.53
N ASN A 116 -6.91 28.64 -25.64
CA ASN A 116 -8.08 29.25 -26.25
C ASN A 116 -9.21 29.08 -25.26
N PHE A 117 -9.54 30.15 -24.52
CA PHE A 117 -10.77 30.28 -23.77
C PHE A 117 -11.95 30.38 -24.76
N LEU A 118 -12.14 29.35 -25.59
CA LEU A 118 -13.37 29.11 -26.33
C LEU A 118 -14.40 28.52 -25.36
N PHE A 119 -14.61 29.22 -24.24
CA PHE A 119 -15.85 29.12 -23.51
C PHE A 119 -16.85 30.00 -24.25
N ASP A 120 -17.37 29.47 -25.36
CA ASP A 120 -18.53 30.05 -25.98
C ASP A 120 -19.71 29.69 -25.08
N GLY A 121 -20.25 30.68 -24.35
CA GLY A 121 -21.32 30.51 -23.34
C GLY A 121 -22.62 29.89 -23.88
N PHE A 122 -22.62 29.44 -25.13
CA PHE A 122 -23.68 28.75 -25.84
C PHE A 122 -24.09 27.41 -25.18
N LEU A 123 -23.16 26.70 -24.53
CA LEU A 123 -23.49 25.40 -23.90
C LEU A 123 -24.39 25.56 -22.67
N PHE A 124 -24.26 26.67 -21.92
CA PHE A 124 -25.07 26.90 -20.72
C PHE A 124 -26.50 27.37 -21.08
N ALA A 125 -26.65 28.12 -22.19
CA ALA A 125 -27.94 28.59 -22.68
C ALA A 125 -28.84 27.43 -23.17
N THR A 126 -28.25 26.44 -23.84
CA THR A 126 -28.98 25.26 -24.35
C THR A 126 -29.40 24.30 -23.23
N LEU A 127 -28.56 24.11 -22.21
CA LEU A 127 -28.90 23.31 -21.02
C LEU A 127 -30.05 23.92 -20.22
N ASN A 128 -30.07 25.25 -20.07
CA ASN A 128 -31.13 25.93 -19.33
C ASN A 128 -32.48 25.88 -20.08
N LEU A 129 -32.46 25.99 -21.42
CA LEU A 129 -33.65 25.84 -22.26
C LEU A 129 -34.21 24.41 -22.27
N MET A 130 -33.37 23.38 -22.27
CA MET A 130 -33.82 21.98 -22.12
C MET A 130 -34.46 21.75 -20.75
N TYR A 131 -33.85 22.26 -19.68
CA TYR A 131 -34.36 22.09 -18.32
C TYR A 131 -35.72 22.77 -18.11
N LEU A 132 -35.90 23.99 -18.63
CA LEU A 132 -37.18 24.72 -18.52
C LEU A 132 -38.31 24.13 -19.36
N LYS A 133 -38.01 23.50 -20.50
CA LYS A 133 -39.02 22.77 -21.29
C LYS A 133 -39.50 21.50 -20.60
N SER A 134 -38.65 20.84 -19.82
CA SER A 134 -39.00 19.62 -19.07
C SER A 134 -39.87 19.88 -17.83
N ILE A 135 -39.87 21.11 -17.29
CA ILE A 135 -40.66 21.47 -16.09
C ILE A 135 -42.08 21.96 -16.46
N LYS A 136 -42.31 22.34 -17.72
CA LYS A 136 -43.60 22.86 -18.21
C LYS A 136 -44.42 21.84 -19.02
N SER A 137 -44.04 20.56 -19.02
CA SER A 137 -44.83 19.44 -19.54
C SER A 137 -45.28 18.55 -18.39
#